data_AF-A0A9E5HDK9-F1
#
_entry.id   AF-A0A9E5HDK9-F1
#
_cell.length_a   1.000
_cell.length_b   1.000
_cell.length_c   1.000
_cell.angle_alpha   90.00
_cell.angle_beta   90.00
_cell.angle_gamma   90.00
#
_symmetry.space_group_name_H-M   'P 1'
#
loop_
_entity.id
_entity.type
_entity.pdbx_description
1 polymer ?
#
loop_
_entity_poly.entity_id
_entity_poly.type
_entity_poly.pdbx_seq_one_letter_code
_entity_poly.pdbx_strand_id
1 'polypeptide(L)'
;MGLGSFKALGAASVIATIAQDRAKNGVYENVLSDMTFVTASAGNHGLSVVAGANAFGAKAVIYLAETVPVSFQEKLRSIGAEVVVEGVDYEASMSAAEQSAKENDWFLLSDSTWPGYAVGADVMKGYMLSAKEIVEQCPEPPTHLFALDALARNANDFMTLTDQDVEKELPRLSELGLDTSPSGGAGLAAALIGASQGEFGLKATSRVMCIVSEGAVND
;
A
#
# COMPACT_ATOMS: atom_id res chain seq x y z
N MET A 1 -3.08 9.77 10.76
CA MET A 1 -2.17 8.60 10.77
C MET A 1 -0.77 8.95 10.30
N GLY A 2 -0.57 9.91 9.38
CA GLY A 2 0.79 10.42 9.07
C GLY A 2 1.74 9.37 8.47
N LEU A 3 1.17 8.35 7.80
CA LEU A 3 1.92 7.17 7.35
C LEU A 3 2.69 7.37 6.03
N GLY A 4 2.49 8.50 5.36
CA GLY A 4 3.30 8.89 4.20
C GLY A 4 3.07 8.09 2.91
N SER A 5 2.03 7.24 2.82
CA SER A 5 1.71 6.46 1.61
C SER A 5 0.22 6.19 1.47
N PHE A 6 -0.29 6.11 0.23
CA PHE A 6 -1.69 5.71 -0.04
C PHE A 6 -1.99 4.28 0.42
N LYS A 7 -0.97 3.41 0.53
CA LYS A 7 -1.13 2.01 0.99
C LYS A 7 -1.64 1.94 2.43
N ALA A 8 -1.51 3.03 3.19
CA ALA A 8 -2.14 3.22 4.49
C ALA A 8 -3.68 3.08 4.47
N LEU A 9 -4.33 3.24 3.32
CA LEU A 9 -5.79 3.17 3.21
C LEU A 9 -6.31 1.74 3.11
N GLY A 10 -5.58 0.84 2.46
CA GLY A 10 -6.07 -0.49 2.10
C GLY A 10 -6.44 -1.34 3.30
N ALA A 11 -5.43 -1.78 4.06
CA ALA A 11 -5.65 -2.64 5.23
C ALA A 11 -6.46 -1.92 6.32
N ALA A 12 -6.19 -0.64 6.56
CA ALA A 12 -6.97 0.15 7.52
C ALA A 12 -8.46 0.22 7.15
N SER A 13 -8.82 0.30 5.86
CA SER A 13 -10.22 0.26 5.41
C SER A 13 -10.88 -1.09 5.67
N VAL A 14 -10.15 -2.20 5.49
CA VAL A 14 -10.67 -3.54 5.80
C VAL A 14 -10.95 -3.65 7.30
N ILE A 15 -10.00 -3.25 8.15
CA ILE A 15 -10.16 -3.27 9.60
C ILE A 15 -11.30 -2.35 10.05
N ALA A 16 -11.43 -1.16 9.46
CA ALA A 16 -12.52 -0.25 9.74
C ALA A 16 -13.90 -0.82 9.38
N THR A 17 -13.99 -1.60 8.30
CA THR A 17 -15.22 -2.29 7.90
C THR A 17 -15.60 -3.35 8.95
N ILE A 18 -14.64 -4.16 9.40
CA ILE A 18 -14.85 -5.14 10.48
C ILE A 18 -15.28 -4.45 11.77
N ALA A 19 -14.64 -3.33 12.12
CA ALA A 19 -15.01 -2.52 13.28
C ALA A 19 -16.43 -1.96 13.16
N GLN A 20 -16.84 -1.51 11.98
CA GLN A 20 -18.20 -1.04 11.71
C GLN A 20 -19.25 -2.12 11.94
N ASP A 21 -18.98 -3.36 11.50
CA ASP A 21 -19.92 -4.47 11.68
C ASP A 21 -20.06 -4.90 13.14
N ARG A 22 -19.00 -4.71 13.96
CA ARG A 22 -19.00 -5.08 15.38
C ARG A 22 -19.42 -3.94 16.31
N ALA A 23 -19.35 -2.70 15.84
CA ALA A 23 -19.70 -1.53 16.63
C ALA A 23 -21.18 -1.55 17.05
N LYS A 24 -21.44 -1.20 18.30
CA LYS A 24 -22.80 -1.04 18.84
C LYS A 24 -23.03 0.43 19.14
N ASN A 25 -24.12 0.99 18.63
CA ASN A 25 -24.51 2.39 18.84
C ASN A 25 -23.43 3.40 18.43
N GLY A 26 -22.61 3.08 17.41
CA GLY A 26 -21.53 3.95 16.95
C GLY A 26 -20.32 4.05 17.88
N VAL A 27 -20.19 3.13 18.86
CA VAL A 27 -18.99 3.03 19.70
C VAL A 27 -17.98 2.10 19.02
N TYR A 28 -16.83 2.67 18.64
CA TYR A 28 -15.76 1.98 17.91
C TYR A 28 -14.52 1.69 18.78
N GLU A 29 -14.40 2.36 19.93
CA GLU A 29 -13.24 2.20 20.81
C GLU A 29 -13.14 0.76 21.32
N ASN A 30 -11.97 0.14 21.11
CA ASN A 30 -11.67 -1.23 21.52
C ASN A 30 -12.65 -2.30 21.01
N VAL A 31 -13.43 -1.99 19.95
CA VAL A 31 -14.44 -2.91 19.41
C VAL A 31 -13.82 -4.19 18.84
N LEU A 32 -12.53 -4.16 18.51
CA LEU A 32 -11.76 -5.29 18.00
C LEU A 32 -10.71 -5.81 19.00
N SER A 33 -10.84 -5.53 20.30
CA SER A 33 -9.82 -5.87 21.31
C SER A 33 -9.51 -7.36 21.48
N ASP A 34 -10.41 -8.21 21.01
CA ASP A 34 -10.29 -9.67 20.98
C ASP A 34 -9.72 -10.22 19.67
N MET A 35 -9.38 -9.36 18.70
CA MET A 35 -8.84 -9.75 17.41
C MET A 35 -7.33 -9.47 17.30
N THR A 36 -6.67 -10.32 16.53
CA THR A 36 -5.30 -10.14 16.06
C THR A 36 -5.28 -10.17 14.54
N PHE A 37 -4.72 -9.14 13.93
CA PHE A 37 -4.42 -9.10 12.51
C PHE A 37 -2.97 -9.51 12.29
N VAL A 38 -2.73 -10.41 11.34
CA VAL A 38 -1.39 -10.90 11.01
C VAL A 38 -1.12 -10.70 9.51
N THR A 39 0.11 -10.30 9.16
CA THR A 39 0.57 -10.22 7.77
C THR A 39 2.09 -10.35 7.70
N ALA A 40 2.63 -10.70 6.54
CA ALA A 40 4.03 -10.42 6.23
C ALA A 40 4.15 -9.15 5.40
N SER A 41 4.97 -8.18 5.82
CA SER A 41 5.22 -6.96 5.05
C SER A 41 6.36 -6.11 5.62
N ALA A 42 7.37 -5.84 4.79
CA ALA A 42 8.46 -4.92 5.09
C ALA A 42 8.22 -3.50 4.54
N GLY A 43 6.96 -3.05 4.49
CA GLY A 43 6.61 -1.76 3.88
C GLY A 43 5.29 -1.19 4.38
N ASN A 44 4.69 -0.33 3.55
CA ASN A 44 3.51 0.45 3.93
C ASN A 44 2.26 -0.39 4.25
N HIS A 45 2.15 -1.61 3.71
CA HIS A 45 1.05 -2.52 4.06
C HIS A 45 1.13 -2.93 5.53
N GLY A 46 2.30 -3.33 6.03
CA GLY A 46 2.51 -3.60 7.46
C GLY A 46 2.16 -2.41 8.34
N LEU A 47 2.60 -1.20 7.94
CA LEU A 47 2.25 0.04 8.64
C LEU A 47 0.72 0.31 8.65
N SER A 48 0.04 0.02 7.53
CA SER A 48 -1.42 0.15 7.37
C SER A 48 -2.18 -0.79 8.32
N VAL A 49 -1.74 -2.05 8.43
CA VAL A 49 -2.32 -3.04 9.35
C VAL A 49 -2.18 -2.58 10.80
N VAL A 50 -0.98 -2.15 11.21
CA VAL A 50 -0.73 -1.70 12.60
C VAL A 50 -1.58 -0.48 12.94
N ALA A 51 -1.64 0.50 12.06
CA ALA A 51 -2.44 1.70 12.28
C ALA A 51 -3.94 1.39 12.37
N GLY A 52 -4.46 0.54 11.48
CA GLY A 52 -5.85 0.09 11.54
C GLY A 52 -6.15 -0.68 12.82
N ALA A 53 -5.29 -1.62 13.21
CA ALA A 53 -5.47 -2.41 14.42
C ALA A 53 -5.51 -1.52 15.68
N ASN A 54 -4.54 -0.62 15.82
CA ASN A 54 -4.46 0.32 16.92
C ASN A 54 -5.69 1.24 17.00
N ALA A 55 -6.24 1.68 15.86
CA ALA A 55 -7.40 2.56 15.83
C ALA A 55 -8.67 1.94 16.45
N PHE A 56 -8.77 0.61 16.45
CA PHE A 56 -9.95 -0.12 16.94
C PHE A 56 -9.63 -1.09 18.10
N GLY A 57 -8.42 -0.99 18.67
CA GLY A 57 -7.95 -1.74 19.83
C GLY A 57 -7.51 -3.18 19.56
N ALA A 58 -7.39 -3.61 18.31
CA ALA A 58 -6.89 -4.94 17.94
C ALA A 58 -5.37 -5.03 18.07
N LYS A 59 -4.84 -6.26 18.06
CA LYS A 59 -3.40 -6.52 17.94
C LYS A 59 -2.98 -6.61 16.48
N ALA A 60 -1.72 -6.26 16.20
CA ALA A 60 -1.09 -6.44 14.90
C ALA A 60 0.22 -7.23 15.05
N VAL A 61 0.33 -8.36 14.34
CA VAL A 61 1.53 -9.20 14.27
C VAL A 61 2.11 -9.13 12.86
N ILE A 62 3.34 -8.65 12.74
CA ILE A 62 4.00 -8.42 11.44
C ILE A 62 5.18 -9.37 11.30
N TYR A 63 5.07 -10.26 10.32
CA TYR A 63 6.13 -11.16 9.91
C TYR A 63 7.07 -10.46 8.93
N LEU A 64 8.37 -10.65 9.12
CA LEU A 64 9.42 -10.05 8.30
C LEU A 64 10.45 -11.13 7.93
N ALA A 65 10.93 -11.07 6.69
CA ALA A 65 12.06 -11.87 6.27
C ALA A 65 13.35 -11.46 6.99
N GLU A 66 14.31 -12.38 7.08
CA GLU A 66 15.62 -12.14 7.70
C GLU A 66 16.41 -11.00 7.03
N THR A 67 16.11 -10.72 5.75
CA THR A 67 16.74 -9.64 4.97
C THR A 67 16.25 -8.25 5.34
N VAL A 68 15.18 -8.12 6.12
CA VAL A 68 14.58 -6.84 6.47
C VAL A 68 15.43 -6.10 7.52
N PRO A 69 15.82 -4.83 7.27
CA PRO A 69 16.64 -4.06 8.19
C PRO A 69 16.05 -3.97 9.61
N VAL A 70 16.91 -4.09 10.62
CA VAL A 70 16.52 -4.00 12.04
C VAL A 70 15.81 -2.68 12.35
N SER A 71 16.23 -1.57 11.74
CA SER A 71 15.60 -0.26 11.89
C SER A 71 14.11 -0.27 11.53
N PHE A 72 13.72 -1.03 10.50
CA PHE A 72 12.31 -1.16 10.12
C PHE A 72 11.52 -2.00 11.14
N GLN A 73 12.15 -3.03 11.71
CA GLN A 73 11.55 -3.83 12.77
C GLN A 73 11.29 -2.98 14.02
N GLU A 74 12.26 -2.15 14.42
CA GLU A 74 12.14 -1.22 15.53
C GLU A 74 11.06 -0.17 15.27
N LYS A 75 10.99 0.36 14.04
CA LYS A 75 9.91 1.26 13.61
C LYS A 75 8.53 0.62 13.85
N LEU A 76 8.31 -0.61 13.39
CA LEU A 76 7.06 -1.32 13.62
C LEU A 76 6.76 -1.55 15.12
N ARG A 77 7.76 -1.99 15.89
CA ARG A 77 7.60 -2.19 17.35
C ARG A 77 7.24 -0.89 18.06
N SER A 78 7.87 0.22 17.68
CA SER A 78 7.62 1.53 18.29
C SER A 78 6.20 2.06 18.07
N ILE A 79 5.52 1.60 17.02
CA ILE A 79 4.12 1.94 16.75
C ILE A 79 3.14 0.86 17.25
N GLY A 80 3.58 -0.07 18.09
CA GLY A 80 2.72 -1.04 18.77
C GLY A 80 2.52 -2.37 18.05
N ALA A 81 3.31 -2.67 17.00
CA ALA A 81 3.29 -3.98 16.37
C ALA A 81 4.05 -5.02 17.20
N GLU A 82 3.54 -6.25 17.22
CA GLU A 82 4.36 -7.42 17.51
C GLU A 82 5.10 -7.82 16.23
N VAL A 83 6.43 -7.95 16.29
CA VAL A 83 7.25 -8.23 15.11
C VAL A 83 7.93 -9.58 15.25
N VAL A 84 7.66 -10.46 14.28
CA VAL A 84 8.25 -11.79 14.15
C VAL A 84 9.19 -11.80 12.95
N VAL A 85 10.44 -12.21 13.16
CA VAL A 85 11.42 -12.37 12.07
C VAL A 85 11.52 -13.85 11.76
N GLU A 86 10.97 -14.26 10.63
CA GLU A 86 10.90 -15.65 10.22
C GLU A 86 10.84 -15.75 8.69
N GLY A 87 11.66 -16.64 8.13
CA GLY A 87 11.76 -16.86 6.69
C GLY A 87 12.96 -16.15 6.06
N VAL A 88 13.64 -16.87 5.17
CA VAL A 88 14.83 -16.38 4.45
C VAL A 88 14.50 -15.29 3.43
N ASP A 89 13.24 -15.23 2.99
CA ASP A 89 12.73 -14.26 2.03
C ASP A 89 11.26 -13.92 2.33
N TYR A 90 10.68 -13.05 1.50
CA TYR A 90 9.30 -12.61 1.64
C TYR A 90 8.30 -13.77 1.58
N GLU A 91 8.47 -14.71 0.64
CA GLU A 91 7.54 -15.83 0.45
C GLU A 91 7.54 -16.77 1.67
N ALA A 92 8.72 -17.05 2.22
CA ALA A 92 8.88 -17.80 3.45
C ALA A 92 8.23 -17.07 4.64
N SER A 93 8.40 -15.75 4.76
CA SER A 93 7.78 -14.96 5.82
C SER A 93 6.25 -14.91 5.72
N MET A 94 5.70 -14.87 4.50
CA MET A 94 4.25 -14.93 4.26
C MET A 94 3.69 -16.31 4.61
N SER A 95 4.41 -17.38 4.27
CA SER A 95 4.04 -18.75 4.63
C SER A 95 3.99 -18.95 6.15
N ALA A 96 4.97 -18.39 6.88
CA ALA A 96 4.97 -18.39 8.34
C ALA A 96 3.80 -17.59 8.93
N ALA A 97 3.50 -16.41 8.38
CA ALA A 97 2.34 -15.60 8.78
C ALA A 97 1.01 -16.35 8.56
N GLU A 98 0.84 -17.02 7.42
CA GLU A 98 -0.34 -17.82 7.11
C GLU A 98 -0.49 -19.00 8.07
N GLN A 99 0.61 -19.69 8.40
CA GLN A 99 0.59 -20.80 9.34
C GLN A 99 0.20 -20.32 10.75
N SER A 100 0.81 -19.24 11.21
CA SER A 100 0.51 -18.63 12.51
C SER A 100 -0.94 -18.16 12.61
N ALA A 101 -1.49 -17.62 11.50
CA ALA A 101 -2.91 -17.26 11.42
C ALA A 101 -3.81 -18.46 11.71
N LYS A 102 -3.51 -19.62 11.12
CA LYS A 102 -4.30 -20.86 11.30
C LYS A 102 -4.15 -21.43 12.71
N GLU A 103 -2.94 -21.43 13.25
CA GLU A 103 -2.65 -22.02 14.57
C GLU A 103 -3.27 -21.23 15.73
N ASN A 104 -3.33 -19.90 15.59
CA ASN A 104 -3.77 -19.01 16.65
C ASN A 104 -5.19 -18.45 16.44
N ASP A 105 -5.89 -18.86 15.38
CA ASP A 105 -7.19 -18.30 14.96
C ASP A 105 -7.13 -16.78 14.76
N TRP A 106 -6.04 -16.31 14.14
CA TRP A 106 -5.84 -14.89 13.82
C TRP A 106 -6.30 -14.58 12.39
N PHE A 107 -6.63 -13.30 12.17
CA PHE A 107 -7.06 -12.85 10.86
C PHE A 107 -5.85 -12.52 9.99
N LEU A 108 -5.55 -13.37 9.00
CA LEU A 108 -4.56 -13.06 7.97
C LEU A 108 -5.06 -11.91 7.10
N LEU A 109 -4.31 -10.80 7.06
CA LEU A 109 -4.61 -9.61 6.26
C LEU A 109 -3.45 -9.27 5.32
N SER A 110 -3.28 -10.11 4.30
CA SER A 110 -2.42 -9.86 3.13
C SER A 110 -3.12 -8.98 2.09
N ASP A 111 -2.34 -8.13 1.41
CA ASP A 111 -2.73 -7.31 0.26
C ASP A 111 -2.64 -8.04 -1.09
N SER A 112 -2.29 -9.34 -1.07
CA SER A 112 -2.24 -10.23 -2.23
C SER A 112 -3.40 -11.22 -2.25
N THR A 113 -3.62 -11.91 -3.37
CA THR A 113 -4.67 -12.92 -3.53
C THR A 113 -4.12 -14.22 -4.12
N TRP A 114 -4.65 -15.36 -3.68
CA TRP A 114 -4.30 -16.69 -4.21
C TRP A 114 -5.50 -17.64 -4.07
N PRO A 115 -5.48 -18.85 -4.69
CA PRO A 115 -6.58 -19.79 -4.54
C PRO A 115 -6.87 -20.10 -3.06
N GLY A 116 -8.10 -19.83 -2.63
CA GLY A 116 -8.52 -20.00 -1.24
C GLY A 116 -8.36 -18.76 -0.34
N TYR A 117 -7.76 -17.66 -0.84
CA TYR A 117 -7.62 -16.41 -0.10
C TYR A 117 -7.93 -15.20 -0.99
N ALA A 118 -9.03 -14.51 -0.68
CA ALA A 118 -9.56 -13.41 -1.49
C ALA A 118 -9.54 -12.03 -0.81
N VAL A 119 -9.16 -11.95 0.48
CA VAL A 119 -9.24 -10.70 1.28
C VAL A 119 -8.34 -9.59 0.71
N GLY A 120 -7.27 -9.93 -0.02
CA GLY A 120 -6.45 -8.94 -0.73
C GLY A 120 -7.26 -8.06 -1.70
N ALA A 121 -8.36 -8.58 -2.27
CA ALA A 121 -9.26 -7.78 -3.11
C ALA A 121 -9.98 -6.68 -2.32
N ASP A 122 -10.26 -6.90 -1.03
CA ASP A 122 -10.87 -5.89 -0.16
C ASP A 122 -9.85 -4.81 0.23
N VAL A 123 -8.57 -5.19 0.41
CA VAL A 123 -7.47 -4.22 0.56
C VAL A 123 -7.39 -3.32 -0.68
N MET A 124 -7.47 -3.90 -1.88
CA MET A 124 -7.51 -3.14 -3.14
C MET A 124 -8.71 -2.19 -3.23
N LYS A 125 -9.90 -2.61 -2.76
CA LYS A 125 -11.07 -1.72 -2.69
C LYS A 125 -10.82 -0.55 -1.75
N GLY A 126 -10.11 -0.75 -0.64
CA GLY A 126 -9.71 0.32 0.27
C GLY A 126 -8.88 1.41 -0.42
N TYR A 127 -8.03 1.03 -1.38
CA TYR A 127 -7.29 2.00 -2.20
C TYR A 127 -8.19 2.86 -3.11
N MET A 128 -9.42 2.43 -3.41
CA MET A 128 -10.36 3.23 -4.22
C MET A 128 -10.87 4.47 -3.49
N LEU A 129 -10.63 4.60 -2.19
CA LEU A 129 -10.92 5.84 -1.47
C LEU A 129 -10.09 7.01 -2.02
N SER A 130 -8.82 6.80 -2.33
CA SER A 130 -8.00 7.85 -2.96
C SER A 130 -8.47 8.15 -4.38
N ALA A 131 -8.90 7.13 -5.13
CA ALA A 131 -9.46 7.33 -6.47
C ALA A 131 -10.74 8.20 -6.42
N LYS A 132 -11.60 7.98 -5.43
CA LYS A 132 -12.79 8.81 -5.21
C LYS A 132 -12.41 10.27 -4.93
N GLU A 133 -11.47 10.50 -4.02
CA GLU A 133 -10.99 11.86 -3.68
C GLU A 133 -10.38 12.57 -4.89
N ILE A 134 -9.59 11.84 -5.70
CA ILE A 134 -9.02 12.36 -6.95
C ILE A 134 -10.12 12.81 -7.90
N VAL A 135 -11.15 11.98 -8.13
CA VAL A 135 -12.26 12.32 -9.04
C VAL A 135 -13.02 13.56 -8.55
N GLU A 136 -13.24 13.69 -7.24
CA GLU A 136 -13.89 14.86 -6.64
C GLU A 136 -13.05 16.14 -6.77
N GLN A 137 -11.72 16.01 -6.83
CA GLN A 137 -10.78 17.12 -6.96
C GLN A 137 -10.44 17.50 -8.40
N CYS A 138 -10.77 16.66 -9.39
CA CYS A 138 -10.55 16.94 -10.80
C CYS A 138 -11.71 17.79 -11.39
N PRO A 139 -11.49 19.06 -11.79
CA PRO A 139 -12.53 19.90 -12.38
C PRO A 139 -13.03 19.36 -13.74
N GLU A 140 -12.13 18.70 -14.47
CA GLU A 140 -12.44 17.95 -15.69
C GLU A 140 -11.88 16.54 -15.59
N PRO A 141 -12.58 15.50 -16.11
CA PRO A 141 -12.08 14.14 -16.08
C PRO A 141 -10.70 14.02 -16.76
N PRO A 142 -9.76 13.26 -16.16
CA PRO A 142 -8.50 12.94 -16.81
C PRO A 142 -8.78 12.13 -18.07
N THR A 143 -7.99 12.34 -19.13
CA THR A 143 -8.12 11.54 -20.35
C THR A 143 -7.44 10.17 -20.22
N HIS A 144 -6.58 10.00 -19.22
CA HIS A 144 -5.83 8.78 -18.94
C HIS A 144 -5.75 8.56 -17.42
N LEU A 145 -6.08 7.35 -16.95
CA LEU A 145 -6.09 6.94 -15.53
C LEU A 145 -5.54 5.53 -15.39
N PHE A 146 -4.73 5.27 -14.36
CA PHE A 146 -4.06 3.98 -14.14
C PHE A 146 -4.34 3.47 -12.71
N ALA A 147 -5.15 2.40 -12.54
CA ALA A 147 -5.38 1.67 -11.28
C ALA A 147 -5.40 0.14 -11.50
N LEU A 148 -4.79 -0.68 -10.61
CA LEU A 148 -4.35 -2.06 -10.88
C LEU A 148 -5.35 -3.06 -11.51
N ASP A 149 -6.56 -3.25 -10.94
CA ASP A 149 -7.53 -4.22 -11.52
C ASP A 149 -8.16 -3.70 -12.82
N ALA A 150 -8.33 -2.37 -12.93
CA ALA A 150 -8.72 -1.73 -14.18
C ALA A 150 -7.56 -1.74 -15.20
N LEU A 151 -6.31 -1.61 -14.77
CA LEU A 151 -5.09 -1.65 -15.58
C LEU A 151 -4.93 -3.03 -16.20
N ALA A 152 -5.09 -4.10 -15.44
CA ALA A 152 -4.94 -5.45 -15.97
C ALA A 152 -5.90 -5.75 -17.15
N ARG A 153 -7.05 -5.05 -17.22
CA ARG A 153 -8.06 -5.24 -18.27
C ARG A 153 -8.05 -4.16 -19.35
N ASN A 154 -7.70 -2.93 -18.96
CA ASN A 154 -7.91 -1.73 -19.78
C ASN A 154 -6.61 -0.94 -20.00
N ALA A 155 -5.45 -1.40 -19.50
CA ALA A 155 -4.19 -0.74 -19.82
C ALA A 155 -3.93 -0.81 -21.33
N ASN A 156 -3.63 0.35 -21.89
CA ASN A 156 -3.26 0.49 -23.29
C ASN A 156 -1.79 0.11 -23.52
N ASP A 157 -0.94 0.39 -22.53
CA ASP A 157 0.52 0.26 -22.63
C ASP A 157 1.13 -0.21 -21.30
N PHE A 158 2.30 -0.84 -21.37
CA PHE A 158 3.11 -1.25 -20.22
C PHE A 158 4.55 -0.82 -20.43
N MET A 159 5.23 -0.41 -19.35
CA MET A 159 6.63 -0.03 -19.37
C MET A 159 7.36 -0.61 -18.17
N THR A 160 8.55 -1.17 -18.41
CA THR A 160 9.47 -1.57 -17.36
C THR A 160 10.53 -0.50 -17.17
N LEU A 161 10.78 -0.13 -15.92
CA LEU A 161 11.82 0.81 -15.53
C LEU A 161 12.75 0.13 -14.55
N THR A 162 14.04 0.45 -14.62
CA THR A 162 14.97 0.14 -13.53
C THR A 162 14.88 1.21 -12.45
N ASP A 163 15.28 0.88 -11.21
CA ASP A 163 15.36 1.87 -10.14
C ASP A 163 16.23 3.07 -10.56
N GLN A 164 17.33 2.82 -11.29
CA GLN A 164 18.21 3.85 -11.83
C GLN A 164 17.53 4.78 -12.84
N ASP A 165 16.54 4.29 -13.60
CA ASP A 165 15.77 5.15 -14.51
C ASP A 165 14.89 6.10 -13.74
N VAL A 166 14.31 5.66 -12.62
CA VAL A 166 13.49 6.50 -11.76
C VAL A 166 14.34 7.48 -10.96
N GLU A 167 15.48 7.03 -10.42
CA GLU A 167 16.41 7.86 -9.65
C GLU A 167 16.88 9.10 -10.41
N LYS A 168 17.07 9.00 -11.73
CA LYS A 168 17.43 10.13 -12.59
C LYS A 168 16.35 11.21 -12.65
N GLU A 169 15.09 10.84 -12.46
CA GLU A 169 13.95 11.75 -12.48
C GLU A 169 13.62 12.32 -11.08
N LEU A 170 14.06 11.69 -9.98
CA LEU A 170 13.77 12.15 -8.61
C LEU A 170 14.14 13.61 -8.34
N PRO A 171 15.28 14.18 -8.81
CA PRO A 171 15.58 15.59 -8.61
C PRO A 171 14.51 16.52 -9.19
N ARG A 172 13.96 16.17 -10.35
CA ARG A 172 12.89 16.93 -11.00
C ARG A 172 11.58 16.84 -10.22
N LEU A 173 11.31 15.70 -9.58
CA LEU A 173 10.17 15.55 -8.68
C LEU A 173 10.33 16.44 -7.43
N SER A 174 11.53 16.47 -6.86
CA SER A 174 11.87 17.33 -5.72
C SER A 174 11.67 18.82 -6.04
N GLU A 175 12.08 19.28 -7.23
CA GLU A 175 11.84 20.66 -7.70
C GLU A 175 10.35 21.04 -7.78
N LEU A 176 9.47 20.05 -7.97
CA LEU A 176 8.02 20.22 -7.97
C LEU A 176 7.40 20.07 -6.56
N GLY A 177 8.22 19.88 -5.53
CA GLY A 177 7.78 19.62 -4.15
C GLY A 177 7.20 18.22 -3.95
N LEU A 178 7.59 17.25 -4.77
CA LEU A 178 7.10 15.87 -4.76
C LEU A 178 8.20 14.88 -4.35
N ASP A 179 8.88 15.14 -3.24
CA ASP A 179 9.92 14.24 -2.72
C ASP A 179 9.35 12.83 -2.46
N THR A 180 10.00 11.82 -3.04
CA THR A 180 9.51 10.42 -3.06
C THR A 180 10.68 9.43 -3.18
N SER A 181 10.39 8.15 -2.93
CA SER A 181 11.28 7.03 -3.29
C SER A 181 11.19 6.69 -4.80
N PRO A 182 12.09 5.81 -5.31
CA PRO A 182 11.95 5.23 -6.64
C PRO A 182 10.60 4.53 -6.86
N SER A 183 10.09 3.77 -5.89
CA SER A 183 8.78 3.10 -6.02
C SER A 183 7.63 4.12 -6.09
N GLY A 184 7.70 5.17 -5.28
CA GLY A 184 6.69 6.23 -5.27
C GLY A 184 6.67 7.07 -6.54
N GLY A 185 7.83 7.33 -7.15
CA GLY A 185 7.98 8.17 -8.34
C GLY A 185 7.85 7.45 -9.69
N ALA A 186 7.83 6.11 -9.71
CA ALA A 186 7.92 5.31 -10.93
C ALA A 186 6.88 5.68 -12.00
N GLY A 187 5.63 5.96 -11.61
CA GLY A 187 4.57 6.32 -12.56
C GLY A 187 4.79 7.66 -13.26
N LEU A 188 5.37 8.63 -12.56
CA LEU A 188 5.72 9.93 -13.15
C LEU A 188 6.98 9.82 -14.00
N ALA A 189 7.99 9.10 -13.53
CA ALA A 189 9.19 8.80 -14.33
C ALA A 189 8.81 8.10 -15.64
N ALA A 190 7.91 7.11 -15.60
CA ALA A 190 7.39 6.44 -16.80
C ALA A 190 6.76 7.44 -17.78
N ALA A 191 5.90 8.33 -17.28
CA ALA A 191 5.24 9.34 -18.11
C ALA A 191 6.25 10.30 -18.76
N LEU A 192 7.26 10.75 -18.01
CA LEU A 192 8.29 11.66 -18.50
C LEU A 192 9.21 11.00 -19.53
N ILE A 193 9.70 9.80 -19.23
CA ILE A 193 10.57 9.03 -20.12
C ILE A 193 9.79 8.65 -21.37
N GLY A 194 8.58 8.12 -21.25
CA GLY A 194 7.73 7.79 -22.38
C GLY A 194 7.42 8.98 -23.27
N ALA A 195 7.10 10.15 -22.68
CA ALA A 195 6.91 11.37 -23.46
C ALA A 195 8.17 11.78 -24.24
N SER A 196 9.35 11.64 -23.64
CA SER A 196 10.63 11.96 -24.29
C SER A 196 10.97 10.99 -25.45
N GLN A 197 10.49 9.75 -25.36
CA GLN A 197 10.72 8.69 -26.35
C GLN A 197 9.61 8.64 -27.42
N GLY A 198 8.54 9.42 -27.28
CA GLY A 198 7.39 9.37 -28.18
C GLY A 198 6.47 8.16 -27.95
N GLU A 199 6.54 7.55 -26.77
CA GLU A 199 5.73 6.40 -26.35
C GLU A 199 4.34 6.84 -25.83
N PHE A 200 3.44 5.87 -25.68
CA PHE A 200 2.07 6.03 -25.13
C PHE A 200 1.15 6.99 -25.90
N GLY A 201 1.54 7.41 -27.12
CA GLY A 201 0.73 8.28 -27.96
C GLY A 201 0.44 9.67 -27.35
N LEU A 202 1.29 10.14 -26.44
CA LEU A 202 1.11 11.41 -25.75
C LEU A 202 1.19 12.59 -26.73
N LYS A 203 0.24 13.52 -26.63
CA LYS A 203 0.17 14.75 -27.44
C LYS A 203 0.36 15.97 -26.55
N ALA A 204 0.63 17.12 -27.16
CA ALA A 204 0.67 18.40 -26.44
C ALA A 204 -0.65 18.74 -25.71
N THR A 205 -1.77 18.12 -26.10
CA THR A 205 -3.08 18.27 -25.46
C THR A 205 -3.40 17.18 -24.43
N SER A 206 -2.49 16.23 -24.18
CA SER A 206 -2.72 15.16 -23.21
C SER A 206 -2.71 15.70 -21.78
N ARG A 207 -3.65 15.22 -20.95
CA ARG A 207 -3.68 15.46 -19.51
C ARG A 207 -3.36 14.16 -18.81
N VAL A 208 -2.13 14.04 -18.33
CA VAL A 208 -1.61 12.81 -17.73
C VAL A 208 -1.81 12.87 -16.22
N MET A 209 -2.51 11.89 -15.66
CA MET A 209 -2.60 11.71 -14.22
C MET A 209 -1.54 10.71 -13.77
N CYS A 210 -0.65 11.14 -12.88
CA CYS A 210 0.34 10.29 -12.22
C CYS A 210 0.03 10.21 -10.73
N ILE A 211 0.26 9.04 -10.13
CA ILE A 211 0.12 8.83 -8.68
C ILE A 211 1.52 8.74 -8.09
N VAL A 212 1.88 9.70 -7.23
CA VAL A 212 3.05 9.57 -6.35
C VAL A 212 2.60 8.77 -5.13
N SER A 213 3.09 7.54 -5.00
CA SER A 213 2.46 6.55 -4.12
C SER A 213 2.93 6.60 -2.66
N GLU A 214 4.04 7.28 -2.41
CA GLU A 214 4.60 7.53 -1.08
C GLU A 214 5.47 8.79 -1.09
N GLY A 215 5.63 9.40 0.08
CA GLY A 215 6.61 10.48 0.26
C GLY A 215 8.03 9.94 0.38
N ALA A 216 9.00 10.85 0.51
CA ALA A 216 10.37 10.48 0.80
C ALA A 216 10.44 9.56 2.03
N VAL A 217 11.24 8.50 1.91
CA VAL A 217 11.65 7.71 3.07
C VAL A 217 12.63 8.58 3.85
N ASN A 218 12.11 9.33 4.83
CA ASN A 218 12.99 9.97 5.79
C ASN A 218 13.60 8.86 6.65
N ASP A 219 14.90 8.65 6.48
CA ASP A 219 15.72 7.84 7.38
C ASP A 219 15.64 8.34 8.83
#